data_AF-A0A4Q6ESY0-F1
#
_entry.id   AF-A0A4Q6ESY0-F1
#
_cell.length_a   1.000
_cell.length_b   1.000
_cell.length_c   1.000
_cell.angle_alpha   90.00
_cell.angle_beta   90.00
_cell.angle_gamma   90.00
#
_symmetry.space_group_name_H-M   'P 1'
#
loop_
_entity.id
_entity.type
_entity.pdbx_description
1 polymer ?
#
loop_
_entity_poly.entity_id
_entity_poly.type
_entity_poly.pdbx_seq_one_letter_code
_entity_poly.pdbx_strand_id
1 'polypeptide(L)'
;MKHELTHLDENNQPTMVNITEKGISARYAVAEARVQLPPEMAPLFKGGEIQGKKGPVFQTAIIAGTMAAKRTHEFIPFCHQIPVESCKIRIECDEKLLVTIRARVETTFKTGVEMEALHAASIAALTIYDMCKAVSHRIVILDTKLVAKAGGKRTVFSRPLCGLVLTGGKSERMGRDKALLEYRGKPHALYLYELLSQYCDETFLSAKANQWAGTALGPLPLIVDEKPGQGPSGALLSAFHARPEANWIVLACDLPYFDEAALKTLLAQADEEKTVGTFFKNAEKGFPEALAGFYTPAAEKLFASAMDSGIGCPVKTLRGANVKLLDSSSVNLANANTQDDFGKARHEIR
;
A
#
# COMPACT_ATOMS: atom_id res chain seq x y z
N MET A 1 0.73 -14.30 -14.67
CA MET A 1 -0.12 -13.55 -15.62
C MET A 1 0.78 -12.63 -16.44
N LYS A 2 0.61 -12.54 -17.76
CA LYS A 2 1.30 -11.52 -18.58
C LYS A 2 0.75 -10.16 -18.15
N HIS A 3 1.61 -9.27 -17.65
CA HIS A 3 1.24 -7.86 -17.51
C HIS A 3 1.13 -7.30 -18.93
N GLU A 4 -0.09 -7.03 -19.40
CA GLU A 4 -0.29 -6.28 -20.64
C GLU A 4 0.31 -4.89 -20.48
N LEU A 5 1.25 -4.54 -21.36
CA LEU A 5 1.87 -3.22 -21.39
C LEU A 5 0.82 -2.22 -21.89
N THR A 6 0.35 -1.35 -21.01
CA THR A 6 -0.76 -0.43 -21.32
C THR A 6 -0.40 0.71 -22.28
N HIS A 7 0.88 0.88 -22.62
CA HIS A 7 1.37 1.94 -23.51
C HIS A 7 1.75 1.44 -24.90
N LEU A 8 1.29 0.24 -25.28
CA LEU A 8 1.53 -0.32 -26.60
C LEU A 8 0.20 -0.63 -27.28
N ASP A 9 0.10 -0.35 -28.57
CA ASP A 9 -1.03 -0.79 -29.40
C ASP A 9 -0.86 -2.26 -29.84
N GLU A 10 -1.82 -2.76 -30.62
CA GLU A 10 -1.83 -4.14 -31.16
C GLU A 10 -0.63 -4.42 -32.09
N ASN A 11 0.03 -3.39 -32.60
CA ASN A 11 1.22 -3.45 -33.43
C ASN A 11 2.52 -3.20 -32.64
N ASN A 12 2.44 -3.17 -31.30
CA ASN A 12 3.57 -2.91 -30.40
C ASN A 12 4.17 -1.50 -30.58
N GLN A 13 3.36 -0.52 -31.03
CA GLN A 13 3.75 0.88 -31.13
C GLN A 13 3.37 1.67 -29.87
N PRO A 14 4.22 2.62 -29.43
CA PRO A 14 3.92 3.43 -28.26
C PRO A 14 2.65 4.28 -28.42
N THR A 15 1.73 4.19 -27.46
CA THR A 15 0.48 4.95 -27.46
C THR A 15 0.12 5.51 -26.08
N MET A 16 -0.63 6.60 -26.09
CA MET A 16 -1.19 7.19 -24.87
C MET A 16 -2.45 6.42 -24.46
N VAL A 17 -2.52 6.03 -23.19
CA VAL A 17 -3.68 5.30 -22.64
C VAL A 17 -4.94 6.16 -22.75
N ASN A 18 -6.01 5.62 -23.33
CA ASN A 18 -7.32 6.27 -23.30
C ASN A 18 -7.90 6.26 -21.87
N ILE A 19 -8.21 7.44 -21.35
CA ILE A 19 -8.77 7.64 -20.01
C ILE A 19 -10.23 8.12 -20.03
N THR A 20 -10.90 8.10 -21.18
CA THR A 20 -12.24 8.67 -21.37
C THR A 20 -13.27 8.09 -20.40
N GLU A 21 -13.30 6.76 -20.27
CA GLU A 21 -14.24 6.01 -19.42
C GLU A 21 -13.84 5.99 -17.93
N LYS A 22 -12.65 6.49 -17.58
CA LYS A 22 -12.21 6.53 -16.18
C LYS A 22 -12.95 7.64 -15.42
N GLY A 23 -13.41 7.31 -14.21
CA GLY A 23 -14.03 8.26 -13.30
C GLY A 23 -13.03 9.30 -12.74
N ILE A 24 -13.55 10.49 -12.45
CA ILE A 24 -12.82 11.55 -11.73
C ILE A 24 -12.78 11.18 -10.24
N SER A 25 -11.60 11.32 -9.62
CA SER A 25 -11.42 11.09 -8.19
C SER A 25 -10.27 11.97 -7.68
N ALA A 26 -10.24 12.25 -6.38
CA ALA A 26 -9.09 12.87 -5.72
C ALA A 26 -7.90 11.88 -5.72
N ARG A 27 -6.72 12.37 -6.08
CA ARG A 27 -5.49 11.57 -6.23
C ARG A 27 -4.31 12.33 -5.68
N TYR A 28 -3.36 11.60 -5.10
CA TYR A 28 -2.07 12.16 -4.73
C TYR A 28 -0.95 11.18 -5.02
N ALA A 29 0.25 11.74 -5.18
CA ALA A 29 1.50 10.99 -5.22
C ALA A 29 2.55 11.72 -4.36
N VAL A 30 3.42 10.93 -3.73
CA VAL A 30 4.62 11.40 -3.02
C VAL A 30 5.80 10.71 -3.67
N ALA A 31 6.77 11.48 -4.15
CA ALA A 31 8.03 10.98 -4.65
C ALA A 31 9.19 11.52 -3.80
N GLU A 32 10.27 10.75 -3.74
CA GLU A 32 11.48 11.11 -3.02
C GLU A 32 12.69 11.03 -3.96
N ALA A 33 13.55 12.04 -3.91
CA ALA A 33 14.87 12.02 -4.52
C ALA A 33 15.93 12.28 -3.46
N ARG A 34 17.07 11.59 -3.56
CA ARG A 34 18.17 11.72 -2.59
C ARG A 34 19.43 12.23 -3.26
N VAL A 35 20.09 13.22 -2.64
CA VAL A 35 21.33 13.82 -3.14
C VAL A 35 22.39 13.76 -2.05
N GLN A 36 23.48 13.06 -2.31
CA GLN A 36 24.65 13.06 -1.45
C GLN A 36 25.54 14.26 -1.79
N LEU A 37 25.71 15.15 -0.82
CA LEU A 37 26.67 16.24 -0.92
C LEU A 37 28.03 15.80 -0.33
N PRO A 38 29.14 16.29 -0.89
CA PRO A 38 30.46 15.98 -0.36
C PRO A 38 30.80 16.83 0.88
N PRO A 39 31.71 16.38 1.78
CA PRO A 39 32.01 17.05 3.04
C PRO A 39 32.38 18.54 2.95
N GLU A 40 33.04 18.97 1.87
CA GLU A 40 33.40 20.37 1.63
C GLU A 40 32.19 21.32 1.51
N MET A 41 30.98 20.78 1.33
CA MET A 41 29.72 21.55 1.31
C MET A 41 29.23 21.93 2.71
N ALA A 42 29.66 21.24 3.77
CA ALA A 42 29.15 21.45 5.13
C ALA A 42 29.22 22.92 5.61
N PRO A 43 30.31 23.68 5.38
CA PRO A 43 30.41 25.07 5.86
C PRO A 43 29.41 26.03 5.19
N LEU A 44 28.76 25.61 4.10
CA LEU A 44 27.79 26.43 3.37
C LEU A 44 26.39 26.39 3.98
N PHE A 45 26.14 25.47 4.91
CA PHE A 45 24.86 25.36 5.58
C PHE A 45 24.70 26.45 6.64
N LYS A 46 23.61 27.23 6.52
CA LYS A 46 23.18 28.20 7.53
C LYS A 46 21.67 28.16 7.67
N GLY A 47 21.19 27.88 8.88
CA GLY A 47 19.74 27.88 9.18
C GLY A 47 18.94 26.84 8.39
N GLY A 48 19.51 25.66 8.10
CA GLY A 48 18.85 24.61 7.33
C GLY A 48 18.83 24.81 5.81
N GLU A 49 19.55 25.82 5.29
CA GLU A 49 19.66 26.14 3.87
C GLU A 49 21.13 26.16 3.45
N ILE A 50 21.41 25.82 2.19
CA ILE A 50 22.73 26.00 1.60
C ILE A 50 22.80 27.42 1.03
N GLN A 51 23.69 28.23 1.59
CA GLN A 51 23.96 29.57 1.05
C GLN A 51 25.08 29.49 0.01
N GLY A 52 24.68 29.37 -1.25
CA GLY A 52 25.60 29.43 -2.39
C GLY A 52 25.84 30.85 -2.87
N LYS A 53 26.87 31.04 -3.71
CA LYS A 53 27.09 32.32 -4.43
C LYS A 53 25.93 32.71 -5.35
N LYS A 54 25.07 31.74 -5.71
CA LYS A 54 23.86 31.90 -6.53
C LYS A 54 22.59 32.19 -5.71
N GLY A 55 22.68 32.29 -4.38
CA GLY A 55 21.52 32.48 -3.50
C GLY A 55 21.09 31.20 -2.77
N PRO A 56 19.85 31.16 -2.24
CA PRO A 56 19.34 30.03 -1.46
C PRO A 56 19.03 28.83 -2.37
N VAL A 57 19.75 27.73 -2.15
CA VAL A 57 19.72 26.57 -3.04
C VAL A 57 18.42 25.79 -2.92
N PHE A 58 17.99 25.43 -1.71
CA PHE A 58 16.79 24.63 -1.49
C PHE A 58 15.52 25.39 -1.87
N GLN A 59 15.45 26.69 -1.57
CA GLN A 59 14.33 27.53 -2.04
C GLN A 59 14.23 27.54 -3.57
N THR A 60 15.36 27.66 -4.27
CA THR A 60 15.38 27.63 -5.74
C THR A 60 14.97 26.25 -6.27
N ALA A 61 15.43 25.18 -5.64
CA ALA A 61 15.04 23.81 -5.98
C ALA A 61 13.53 23.54 -5.77
N ILE A 62 12.92 24.10 -4.72
CA ILE A 62 11.46 24.02 -4.49
C ILE A 62 10.69 24.71 -5.63
N ILE A 63 11.14 25.89 -6.07
CA ILE A 63 10.51 26.61 -7.18
C ILE A 63 10.63 25.79 -8.48
N ALA A 64 11.84 25.32 -8.79
CA ALA A 64 12.11 24.54 -10.00
C ALA A 64 11.29 23.24 -10.04
N GLY A 65 11.25 22.48 -8.93
CA GLY A 65 10.43 21.28 -8.83
C GLY A 65 8.93 21.56 -8.98
N THR A 66 8.44 22.67 -8.41
CA THR A 66 7.03 23.08 -8.55
C THR A 66 6.69 23.47 -9.99
N MET A 67 7.61 24.11 -10.71
CA MET A 67 7.45 24.40 -12.13
C MET A 67 7.45 23.11 -12.96
N ALA A 68 8.35 22.17 -12.64
CA ALA A 68 8.44 20.88 -13.31
C ALA A 68 7.16 20.05 -13.18
N ALA A 69 6.59 19.97 -11.96
CA ALA A 69 5.33 19.26 -11.71
C ALA A 69 4.24 19.68 -12.71
N LYS A 70 4.07 21.00 -12.92
CA LYS A 70 3.03 21.56 -13.80
C LYS A 70 3.28 21.33 -15.30
N ARG A 71 4.51 20.96 -15.69
CA ARG A 71 4.94 20.80 -17.09
C ARG A 71 5.33 19.36 -17.42
N THR A 72 5.01 18.39 -16.57
CA THR A 72 5.42 16.99 -16.73
C THR A 72 5.05 16.39 -18.09
N HIS A 73 3.85 16.66 -18.57
CA HIS A 73 3.37 16.23 -19.89
C HIS A 73 4.19 16.77 -21.08
N GLU A 74 4.96 17.84 -20.91
CA GLU A 74 5.85 18.36 -21.96
C GLU A 74 7.15 17.54 -22.06
N PHE A 75 7.53 16.83 -21.01
CA PHE A 75 8.80 16.08 -20.93
C PHE A 75 8.63 14.57 -21.02
N ILE A 76 7.49 14.03 -20.57
CA ILE A 76 7.20 12.60 -20.60
C ILE A 76 6.18 12.32 -21.72
N PRO A 77 6.60 11.73 -22.87
CA PRO A 77 5.83 11.74 -24.13
C PRO A 77 4.39 11.24 -24.10
N PHE A 78 4.02 10.37 -23.17
CA PHE A 78 2.66 9.79 -23.07
C PHE A 78 1.92 10.13 -21.78
N CYS A 79 2.43 11.09 -21.02
CA CYS A 79 1.68 11.64 -19.89
C CYS A 79 0.53 12.53 -20.40
N HIS A 80 -0.65 12.37 -19.81
CA HIS A 80 -1.74 13.31 -20.00
C HIS A 80 -1.37 14.66 -19.38
N GLN A 81 -1.95 15.73 -19.90
CA GLN A 81 -1.94 17.01 -19.21
C GLN A 81 -2.91 16.95 -18.03
N ILE A 82 -2.41 17.12 -16.80
CA ILE A 82 -3.18 16.99 -15.57
C ILE A 82 -3.25 18.36 -14.86
N PRO A 83 -4.43 18.82 -14.41
CA PRO A 83 -4.54 20.01 -13.59
C PRO A 83 -4.00 19.74 -12.17
N VAL A 84 -2.76 20.19 -11.91
CA VAL A 84 -2.16 20.10 -10.57
C VAL A 84 -2.87 21.07 -9.62
N GLU A 85 -3.49 20.54 -8.57
CA GLU A 85 -4.22 21.33 -7.57
C GLU A 85 -3.31 21.74 -6.39
N SER A 86 -2.33 20.89 -6.05
CA SER A 86 -1.41 21.11 -4.94
C SER A 86 -0.06 20.49 -5.26
N CYS A 87 1.02 21.22 -4.98
CA CYS A 87 2.40 20.73 -5.07
C CYS A 87 3.19 21.25 -3.87
N LYS A 88 3.65 20.35 -3.00
CA LYS A 88 4.45 20.67 -1.81
C LYS A 88 5.77 19.93 -1.90
N ILE A 89 6.87 20.67 -1.89
CA ILE A 89 8.22 20.11 -1.90
C ILE A 89 8.89 20.44 -0.56
N ARG A 90 9.37 19.41 0.13
CA ARG A 90 10.18 19.53 1.35
C ARG A 90 11.58 19.04 1.06
N ILE A 91 12.57 19.79 1.56
CA ILE A 91 13.98 19.46 1.40
C ILE A 91 14.60 19.52 2.78
N GLU A 92 15.21 18.42 3.19
CA GLU A 92 15.87 18.26 4.48
C GLU A 92 17.28 17.69 4.22
N CYS A 93 18.25 18.06 5.05
CA CYS A 93 19.62 17.57 4.96
C CYS A 93 20.02 17.05 6.34
N ASP A 94 20.53 15.82 6.39
CA ASP A 94 21.01 15.23 7.63
C ASP A 94 22.48 15.59 7.96
N GLU A 95 22.97 15.15 9.11
CA GLU A 95 24.35 15.37 9.55
C GLU A 95 25.40 14.71 8.64
N LYS A 96 25.00 13.73 7.82
CA LYS A 96 25.85 13.06 6.84
C LYS A 96 25.82 13.73 5.47
N LEU A 97 25.20 14.92 5.38
CA LEU A 97 25.00 15.69 4.16
C LEU A 97 24.20 14.95 3.09
N LEU A 98 23.31 14.05 3.51
CA LEU A 98 22.33 13.42 2.65
C LEU A 98 21.09 14.31 2.59
N VAL A 99 20.86 14.90 1.42
CA VAL A 99 19.67 15.71 1.15
C VAL A 99 18.53 14.79 0.70
N THR A 100 17.41 14.87 1.40
CA THR A 100 16.17 14.17 1.06
C THR A 100 15.14 15.18 0.57
N ILE A 101 14.67 14.99 -0.67
CA ILE A 101 13.67 15.84 -1.33
C ILE A 101 12.39 15.04 -1.44
N ARG A 102 11.31 15.48 -0.77
CA ARG A 102 9.98 14.88 -0.89
C ARG A 102 9.02 15.82 -1.61
N ALA A 103 8.54 15.39 -2.77
CA ALA A 103 7.54 16.10 -3.55
C ALA A 103 6.18 15.41 -3.43
N ARG A 104 5.18 16.11 -2.88
CA ARG A 104 3.79 15.67 -2.82
C ARG A 104 2.96 16.47 -3.82
N VAL A 105 2.32 15.77 -4.75
CA VAL A 105 1.44 16.36 -5.78
C VAL A 105 0.03 15.80 -5.63
N GLU A 106 -0.98 16.66 -5.79
CA GLU A 106 -2.40 16.30 -5.66
C GLU A 106 -3.20 16.86 -6.84
N THR A 107 -4.25 16.13 -7.22
CA THR A 107 -5.20 16.51 -8.28
C THR A 107 -6.55 15.84 -8.05
N THR A 108 -7.61 16.37 -8.67
CA THR A 108 -8.89 15.70 -8.83
C THR A 108 -9.12 15.41 -10.31
N PHE A 109 -8.72 14.21 -10.76
CA PHE A 109 -8.69 13.88 -12.19
C PHE A 109 -8.87 12.39 -12.50
N LYS A 110 -8.81 12.04 -13.79
CA LYS A 110 -9.04 10.68 -14.33
C LYS A 110 -7.82 9.77 -14.27
N THR A 111 -6.62 10.32 -14.08
CA THR A 111 -5.36 9.58 -14.00
C THR A 111 -4.49 10.08 -12.84
N GLY A 112 -3.56 9.25 -12.38
CA GLY A 112 -2.68 9.57 -11.24
C GLY A 112 -1.62 10.62 -11.57
N VAL A 113 -0.97 11.13 -10.52
CA VAL A 113 0.07 12.17 -10.58
C VAL A 113 1.46 11.66 -10.17
N GLU A 114 1.70 10.36 -10.38
CA GLU A 114 2.98 9.70 -10.05
C GLU A 114 4.15 10.40 -10.77
N MET A 115 3.96 10.69 -12.06
CA MET A 115 5.00 11.30 -12.89
C MET A 115 5.25 12.75 -12.51
N GLU A 116 4.22 13.52 -12.14
CA GLU A 116 4.37 14.89 -11.68
C GLU A 116 5.19 14.96 -10.40
N ALA A 117 4.97 14.04 -9.46
CA ALA A 117 5.75 13.97 -8.23
C ALA A 117 7.21 13.55 -8.51
N LEU A 118 7.43 12.51 -9.32
CA LEU A 118 8.77 12.02 -9.68
C LEU A 118 9.57 13.08 -10.45
N HIS A 119 8.92 13.77 -11.38
CA HIS A 119 9.54 14.83 -12.17
C HIS A 119 9.90 16.03 -11.29
N ALA A 120 9.01 16.44 -10.38
CA ALA A 120 9.28 17.51 -9.42
C ALA A 120 10.49 17.21 -8.52
N ALA A 121 10.56 16.02 -7.94
CA ALA A 121 11.68 15.59 -7.10
C ALA A 121 12.99 15.54 -7.89
N SER A 122 12.96 15.03 -9.12
CA SER A 122 14.14 14.93 -9.99
C SER A 122 14.68 16.30 -10.41
N ILE A 123 13.79 17.22 -10.79
CA ILE A 123 14.21 18.58 -11.18
C ILE A 123 14.70 19.37 -9.98
N ALA A 124 14.10 19.20 -8.79
CA ALA A 124 14.64 19.78 -7.56
C ALA A 124 16.07 19.25 -7.29
N ALA A 125 16.31 17.94 -7.43
CA ALA A 125 17.65 17.36 -7.26
C ALA A 125 18.67 17.92 -8.27
N LEU A 126 18.30 18.00 -9.56
CA LEU A 126 19.13 18.60 -10.61
C LEU A 126 19.39 20.08 -10.36
N THR A 127 18.44 20.80 -9.78
CA THR A 127 18.60 22.22 -9.42
C THR A 127 19.59 22.37 -8.27
N ILE A 128 19.54 21.52 -7.24
CA ILE A 128 20.56 21.50 -6.18
C ILE A 128 21.94 21.27 -6.80
N TYR A 129 22.06 20.29 -7.71
CA TYR A 129 23.32 20.04 -8.42
C TYR A 129 23.79 21.29 -9.17
N ASP A 130 22.96 21.93 -10.00
CA ASP A 130 23.38 23.14 -10.76
C ASP A 130 23.79 24.30 -9.85
N MET A 131 23.08 24.48 -8.74
CA MET A 131 23.35 25.55 -7.80
C MET A 131 24.64 25.33 -7.02
N CYS A 132 25.05 24.07 -6.81
CA CYS A 132 26.22 23.71 -6.01
C CYS A 132 27.45 23.27 -6.84
N LYS A 133 27.31 22.98 -8.14
CA LYS A 133 28.42 22.44 -8.98
C LYS A 133 29.66 23.32 -9.07
N ALA A 134 29.53 24.62 -8.81
CA ALA A 134 30.67 25.55 -8.76
C ALA A 134 31.55 25.36 -7.51
N VAL A 135 31.02 24.72 -6.46
CA VAL A 135 31.75 24.37 -5.23
C VAL A 135 32.37 22.99 -5.37
N SER A 136 31.59 22.00 -5.82
CA SER A 136 32.07 20.65 -6.03
C SER A 136 31.28 19.93 -7.11
N HIS A 137 31.99 19.20 -7.97
CA HIS A 137 31.42 18.29 -8.96
C HIS A 137 31.20 16.87 -8.40
N ARG A 138 31.54 16.62 -7.13
CA ARG A 138 31.41 15.29 -6.49
C ARG A 138 30.02 15.02 -5.91
N ILE A 139 29.04 15.87 -6.24
CA ILE A 139 27.65 15.70 -5.83
C ILE A 139 27.06 14.48 -6.55
N VAL A 140 26.36 13.62 -5.82
CA VAL A 140 25.74 12.42 -6.41
C VAL A 140 24.24 12.46 -6.16
N ILE A 141 23.44 12.43 -7.24
CA ILE A 141 22.00 12.13 -7.14
C ILE A 141 21.89 10.60 -7.06
N LEU A 142 21.45 10.08 -5.93
CA LEU A 142 21.50 8.64 -5.62
C LEU A 142 20.36 7.89 -6.30
N ASP A 143 19.13 8.25 -5.95
CA ASP A 143 17.93 7.65 -6.51
C ASP A 143 16.76 8.62 -6.49
N THR A 144 15.75 8.27 -7.30
CA THR A 144 14.42 8.85 -7.28
C THR A 144 13.41 7.71 -7.28
N LYS A 145 12.45 7.74 -6.36
CA LYS A 145 11.42 6.71 -6.22
C LYS A 145 10.06 7.28 -5.86
N LEU A 146 9.00 6.54 -6.19
CA LEU A 146 7.67 6.81 -5.68
C LEU A 146 7.59 6.26 -4.25
N VAL A 147 7.17 7.10 -3.30
CA VAL A 147 7.02 6.75 -1.89
C VAL A 147 5.57 6.39 -1.58
N ALA A 148 4.61 7.14 -2.11
CA ALA A 148 3.21 6.83 -1.89
C ALA A 148 2.36 7.31 -3.06
N LYS A 149 1.22 6.67 -3.28
CA LYS A 149 0.15 7.21 -4.12
C LYS A 149 -1.20 6.76 -3.62
N ALA A 150 -2.22 7.58 -3.79
CA ALA A 150 -3.60 7.15 -3.59
C ALA A 150 -4.52 7.85 -4.58
N GLY A 151 -5.75 7.35 -4.69
CA GLY A 151 -6.72 7.82 -5.68
C GLY A 151 -6.51 7.17 -7.03
N GLY A 152 -7.36 6.19 -7.35
CA GLY A 152 -7.23 5.30 -8.51
C GLY A 152 -7.37 3.84 -8.10
N LYS A 153 -7.07 2.92 -9.03
CA LYS A 153 -7.19 1.47 -8.78
C LYS A 153 -6.15 0.94 -7.77
N ARG A 154 -5.00 1.61 -7.61
CA ARG A 154 -3.92 1.15 -6.73
C ARG A 154 -3.44 2.26 -5.81
N THR A 155 -3.40 1.96 -4.52
CA THR A 155 -2.69 2.74 -3.49
C THR A 155 -1.28 2.16 -3.38
N VAL A 156 -0.26 3.00 -3.42
CA VAL A 156 1.13 2.62 -3.15
C VAL A 156 1.49 3.21 -1.81
N PHE A 157 2.06 2.37 -0.96
CA PHE A 157 2.57 2.72 0.36
C PHE A 157 4.10 2.84 0.31
N SER A 158 4.71 3.44 1.33
CA SER A 158 6.17 3.53 1.45
C SER A 158 6.83 2.16 1.64
N ARG A 159 6.05 1.19 2.10
CA ARG A 159 6.40 -0.23 2.18
C ARG A 159 5.57 -1.05 1.18
N PRO A 160 6.09 -2.21 0.72
CA PRO A 160 5.30 -3.15 -0.06
C PRO A 160 4.02 -3.52 0.67
N LEU A 161 2.93 -3.68 -0.08
CA LEU A 161 1.64 -4.14 0.45
C LEU A 161 1.41 -5.58 0.04
N CYS A 162 1.35 -6.48 1.01
CA CYS A 162 1.01 -7.88 0.80
C CYS A 162 -0.45 -8.17 1.18
N GLY A 163 -1.12 -9.04 0.43
CA GLY A 163 -2.44 -9.56 0.76
C GLY A 163 -2.34 -10.96 1.37
N LEU A 164 -3.10 -11.22 2.42
CA LEU A 164 -3.22 -12.55 3.04
C LEU A 164 -4.69 -12.94 3.17
N VAL A 165 -5.07 -14.05 2.56
CA VAL A 165 -6.37 -14.69 2.78
C VAL A 165 -6.19 -15.83 3.77
N LEU A 166 -6.88 -15.77 4.91
CA LEU A 166 -6.82 -16.81 5.94
C LEU A 166 -7.76 -17.96 5.54
N THR A 167 -7.18 -19.14 5.28
CA THR A 167 -7.94 -20.32 4.82
C THR A 167 -7.91 -21.52 5.80
N GLY A 168 -7.24 -21.40 6.94
CA GLY A 168 -6.99 -22.50 7.89
C GLY A 168 -8.13 -22.90 8.83
N GLY A 169 -9.36 -22.39 8.68
CA GLY A 169 -10.46 -22.63 9.60
C GLY A 169 -11.08 -24.04 9.45
N LYS A 170 -10.82 -24.96 10.40
CA LYS A 170 -11.53 -26.25 10.46
C LYS A 170 -13.02 -26.02 10.71
N SER A 171 -13.86 -26.32 9.71
CA SER A 171 -15.30 -26.14 9.80
C SER A 171 -15.98 -27.40 10.35
N GLU A 172 -15.79 -27.67 11.65
CA GLU A 172 -16.41 -28.84 12.31
C GLU A 172 -17.95 -28.78 12.28
N ARG A 173 -18.52 -27.57 12.25
CA ARG A 173 -19.97 -27.32 12.27
C ARG A 173 -20.66 -27.34 10.90
N MET A 174 -19.92 -27.21 9.78
CA MET A 174 -20.49 -27.14 8.43
C MET A 174 -20.15 -28.35 7.54
N GLY A 175 -19.31 -29.27 8.00
CA GLY A 175 -18.96 -30.51 7.27
C GLY A 175 -18.21 -30.30 5.95
N ARG A 176 -17.86 -29.05 5.59
CA ARG A 176 -17.08 -28.65 4.41
C ARG A 176 -16.14 -27.50 4.77
N ASP A 177 -14.99 -27.45 4.11
CA ASP A 177 -14.01 -26.40 4.37
C ASP A 177 -14.53 -25.01 3.94
N LYS A 178 -14.45 -24.01 4.83
CA LYS A 178 -15.02 -22.68 4.60
C LYS A 178 -14.39 -21.97 3.41
N ALA A 179 -13.11 -22.22 3.15
CA ALA A 179 -12.39 -21.57 2.06
C ALA A 179 -12.95 -21.93 0.68
N LEU A 180 -13.57 -23.12 0.56
CA LEU A 180 -14.16 -23.65 -0.68
C LEU A 180 -15.65 -23.34 -0.82
N LEU A 181 -16.26 -22.62 0.13
CA LEU A 181 -17.65 -22.20 0.01
C LEU A 181 -17.81 -21.25 -1.17
N GLU A 182 -18.78 -21.55 -2.02
CA GLU A 182 -18.99 -20.77 -3.23
C GLU A 182 -20.03 -19.66 -3.02
N TYR A 183 -19.58 -18.44 -3.29
CA TYR A 183 -20.43 -17.27 -3.49
C TYR A 183 -20.06 -16.69 -4.85
N ARG A 184 -20.97 -15.97 -5.53
CA ARG A 184 -20.66 -15.35 -6.85
C ARG A 184 -20.14 -16.38 -7.88
N GLY A 185 -20.57 -17.64 -7.77
CA GLY A 185 -20.16 -18.74 -8.66
C GLY A 185 -18.71 -19.23 -8.52
N LYS A 186 -17.96 -18.87 -7.46
CA LYS A 186 -16.60 -19.36 -7.22
C LYS A 186 -16.27 -19.50 -5.72
N PRO A 187 -15.24 -20.26 -5.34
CA PRO A 187 -14.78 -20.30 -3.95
C PRO A 187 -14.50 -18.91 -3.38
N HIS A 188 -15.01 -18.61 -2.18
CA HIS A 188 -14.85 -17.28 -1.58
C HIS A 188 -13.39 -16.89 -1.39
N ALA A 189 -12.55 -17.84 -0.98
CA ALA A 189 -11.13 -17.59 -0.81
C ALA A 189 -10.46 -17.18 -2.14
N LEU A 190 -10.93 -17.74 -3.27
CA LEU A 190 -10.46 -17.35 -4.60
C LEU A 190 -10.93 -15.92 -4.95
N TYR A 191 -12.19 -15.58 -4.65
CA TYR A 191 -12.69 -14.20 -4.82
C TYR A 191 -11.86 -13.19 -4.02
N LEU A 192 -11.62 -13.45 -2.73
CA LEU A 192 -10.80 -12.56 -1.87
C LEU A 192 -9.36 -12.46 -2.37
N TYR A 193 -8.77 -13.56 -2.82
CA TYR A 193 -7.43 -13.57 -3.41
C TYR A 193 -7.36 -12.70 -4.67
N GLU A 194 -8.32 -12.87 -5.59
CA GLU A 194 -8.41 -12.07 -6.82
C GLU A 194 -8.65 -10.59 -6.51
N LEU A 195 -9.48 -10.29 -5.49
CA LEU A 195 -9.71 -8.93 -5.03
C LEU A 195 -8.41 -8.30 -4.49
N LEU A 196 -7.72 -8.96 -3.56
CA LEU A 196 -6.47 -8.45 -2.99
C LEU A 196 -5.37 -8.29 -4.04
N SER A 197 -5.26 -9.21 -5.00
CA SER A 197 -4.24 -9.16 -6.07
C SER A 197 -4.37 -7.95 -7.00
N GLN A 198 -5.52 -7.28 -7.01
CA GLN A 198 -5.68 -6.03 -7.76
C GLN A 198 -4.99 -4.85 -7.05
N TYR A 199 -4.85 -4.91 -5.73
CA TYR A 199 -4.41 -3.81 -4.86
C TYR A 199 -3.06 -4.05 -4.19
N CYS A 200 -2.67 -5.30 -3.96
CA CYS A 200 -1.43 -5.71 -3.31
C CYS A 200 -0.33 -6.01 -4.34
N ASP A 201 0.93 -5.85 -3.93
CA ASP A 201 2.11 -6.20 -4.72
C ASP A 201 2.26 -7.73 -4.84
N GLU A 202 2.02 -8.44 -3.74
CA GLU A 202 1.96 -9.90 -3.66
C GLU A 202 0.74 -10.32 -2.85
N THR A 203 0.12 -11.46 -3.19
CA THR A 203 -1.04 -12.00 -2.44
C THR A 203 -0.80 -13.48 -2.15
N PHE A 204 -1.18 -13.92 -0.96
CA PHE A 204 -1.00 -15.28 -0.48
C PHE A 204 -2.26 -15.84 0.18
N LEU A 205 -2.38 -17.15 0.21
CA LEU A 205 -3.25 -17.85 1.15
C LEU A 205 -2.42 -18.34 2.35
N SER A 206 -2.96 -18.23 3.57
CA SER A 206 -2.42 -18.97 4.74
C SER A 206 -3.06 -20.35 4.78
N ALA A 207 -2.22 -21.39 4.71
CA ALA A 207 -2.64 -22.79 4.71
C ALA A 207 -1.51 -23.72 5.13
N LYS A 208 -1.83 -24.98 5.42
CA LYS A 208 -0.81 -26.04 5.54
C LYS A 208 -0.23 -26.39 4.16
N ALA A 209 0.98 -26.94 4.15
CA ALA A 209 1.59 -27.47 2.94
C ALA A 209 0.64 -28.47 2.25
N ASN A 210 0.44 -28.28 0.94
CA ASN A 210 -0.43 -29.10 0.08
C ASN A 210 -1.92 -29.16 0.49
N GLN A 211 -2.40 -28.31 1.40
CA GLN A 211 -3.80 -28.33 1.86
C GLN A 211 -4.81 -28.20 0.72
N TRP A 212 -4.47 -27.42 -0.31
CA TRP A 212 -5.35 -27.10 -1.43
C TRP A 212 -5.02 -27.85 -2.73
N ALA A 213 -4.11 -28.82 -2.67
CA ALA A 213 -3.74 -29.60 -3.85
C ALA A 213 -4.98 -30.26 -4.49
N GLY A 214 -5.12 -30.12 -5.81
CA GLY A 214 -6.28 -30.64 -6.55
C GLY A 214 -7.55 -29.78 -6.46
N THR A 215 -7.52 -28.61 -5.83
CA THR A 215 -8.63 -27.66 -5.79
C THR A 215 -8.32 -26.40 -6.61
N ALA A 216 -9.33 -25.54 -6.83
CA ALA A 216 -9.15 -24.24 -7.47
C ALA A 216 -8.17 -23.31 -6.73
N LEU A 217 -7.91 -23.56 -5.44
CA LEU A 217 -6.95 -22.79 -4.63
C LEU A 217 -5.52 -23.32 -4.71
N GLY A 218 -5.32 -24.55 -5.23
CA GLY A 218 -4.03 -25.23 -5.25
C GLY A 218 -2.90 -24.49 -5.99
N PRO A 219 -3.16 -23.82 -7.14
CA PRO A 219 -2.14 -23.07 -7.86
C PRO A 219 -1.74 -21.73 -7.23
N LEU A 220 -2.43 -21.26 -6.19
CA LEU A 220 -2.22 -19.93 -5.61
C LEU A 220 -1.00 -19.92 -4.66
N PRO A 221 -0.24 -18.81 -4.59
CA PRO A 221 0.87 -18.67 -3.65
C PRO A 221 0.43 -18.88 -2.20
N LEU A 222 1.23 -19.64 -1.44
CA LEU A 222 0.93 -19.98 -0.05
C LEU A 222 1.99 -19.42 0.89
N ILE A 223 1.54 -18.93 2.04
CA ILE A 223 2.36 -18.85 3.25
C ILE A 223 2.01 -20.06 4.10
N VAL A 224 3.00 -20.93 4.31
CA VAL A 224 2.83 -22.12 5.13
C VAL A 224 2.94 -21.72 6.60
N ASP A 225 1.94 -22.09 7.39
CA ASP A 225 1.94 -21.80 8.83
C ASP A 225 3.17 -22.45 9.50
N GLU A 226 4.02 -21.64 10.15
CA GLU A 226 5.23 -22.12 10.84
C GLU A 226 4.90 -23.05 12.01
N LYS A 227 3.79 -22.76 12.70
CA LYS A 227 3.31 -23.50 13.86
C LYS A 227 1.83 -23.87 13.66
N PRO A 228 1.56 -25.01 12.98
CA PRO A 228 0.19 -25.44 12.68
C PRO A 228 -0.66 -25.56 13.96
N GLY A 229 -1.89 -25.05 13.91
CA GLY A 229 -2.84 -25.15 15.02
C GLY A 229 -2.87 -23.96 15.98
N GLN A 230 -2.07 -22.92 15.75
CA GLN A 230 -2.08 -21.68 16.54
C GLN A 230 -3.17 -20.67 16.13
N GLY A 231 -4.05 -21.05 15.21
CA GLY A 231 -5.15 -20.21 14.73
C GLY A 231 -4.66 -18.97 13.95
N PRO A 232 -5.51 -17.94 13.82
CA PRO A 232 -5.23 -16.77 12.99
C PRO A 232 -3.97 -15.98 13.39
N SER A 233 -3.63 -15.92 14.68
CA SER A 233 -2.41 -15.23 15.13
C SER A 233 -1.13 -15.93 14.68
N GLY A 234 -1.13 -17.27 14.61
CA GLY A 234 0.00 -18.03 14.06
C GLY A 234 0.18 -17.81 12.56
N ALA A 235 -0.93 -17.73 11.82
CA ALA A 235 -0.92 -17.39 10.40
C ALA A 235 -0.39 -15.97 10.15
N LEU A 236 -0.82 -14.99 10.96
CA LEU A 236 -0.32 -13.62 10.92
C LEU A 236 1.20 -13.56 11.16
N LEU A 237 1.70 -14.24 12.20
CA LEU A 237 3.14 -14.28 12.47
C LEU A 237 3.94 -14.92 11.34
N SER A 238 3.43 -16.01 10.77
CA SER A 238 4.08 -16.66 9.62
C SER A 238 4.17 -15.71 8.42
N ALA A 239 3.14 -14.87 8.20
CA ALA A 239 3.16 -13.85 7.16
C ALA A 239 4.14 -12.72 7.47
N PHE A 240 4.14 -12.21 8.71
CA PHE A 240 5.07 -11.16 9.13
C PHE A 240 6.53 -11.60 9.01
N HIS A 241 6.86 -12.85 9.35
CA HIS A 241 8.21 -13.39 9.17
C HIS A 241 8.57 -13.58 7.69
N ALA A 242 7.60 -13.96 6.84
CA ALA A 242 7.83 -14.13 5.41
C ALA A 242 8.10 -12.81 4.66
N ARG A 243 7.52 -11.69 5.12
CA ARG A 243 7.82 -10.33 4.63
C ARG A 243 7.89 -9.34 5.82
N PRO A 244 9.05 -9.23 6.48
CA PRO A 244 9.20 -8.40 7.68
C PRO A 244 8.97 -6.91 7.47
N GLU A 245 9.27 -6.41 6.27
CA GLU A 245 9.18 -4.99 5.93
C GLU A 245 7.86 -4.61 5.24
N ALA A 246 6.93 -5.56 5.05
CA ALA A 246 5.69 -5.32 4.32
C ALA A 246 4.54 -4.86 5.23
N ASN A 247 3.69 -4.00 4.70
CA ASN A 247 2.34 -3.84 5.20
C ASN A 247 1.48 -5.03 4.72
N TRP A 248 0.44 -5.38 5.48
CA TRP A 248 -0.42 -6.51 5.17
C TRP A 248 -1.90 -6.12 5.18
N ILE A 249 -2.66 -6.51 4.15
CA ILE A 249 -4.12 -6.64 4.24
C ILE A 249 -4.45 -8.09 4.54
N VAL A 250 -5.19 -8.33 5.62
CA VAL A 250 -5.54 -9.68 6.06
C VAL A 250 -7.05 -9.83 6.05
N LEU A 251 -7.54 -10.80 5.30
CA LEU A 251 -8.97 -11.13 5.18
C LEU A 251 -9.21 -12.60 5.53
N ALA A 252 -10.17 -12.87 6.40
CA ALA A 252 -10.66 -14.23 6.62
C ALA A 252 -11.70 -14.65 5.56
N CYS A 253 -11.68 -15.93 5.21
CA CYS A 253 -12.60 -16.51 4.23
C CYS A 253 -14.05 -16.64 4.73
N ASP A 254 -14.36 -16.30 5.99
CA ASP A 254 -15.71 -16.32 6.55
C ASP A 254 -16.44 -14.98 6.49
N LEU A 255 -15.91 -14.00 5.76
CA LEU A 255 -16.48 -12.68 5.51
C LEU A 255 -17.10 -12.57 4.09
N PRO A 256 -18.28 -13.16 3.82
CA PRO A 256 -18.86 -13.24 2.48
C PRO A 256 -19.22 -11.88 1.87
N TYR A 257 -19.53 -10.90 2.72
CA TYR A 257 -19.95 -9.54 2.33
C TYR A 257 -18.80 -8.57 2.13
N PHE A 258 -17.55 -8.94 2.48
CA PHE A 258 -16.40 -8.07 2.25
C PHE A 258 -16.17 -7.91 0.74
N ASP A 259 -16.11 -6.67 0.28
CA ASP A 259 -16.06 -6.34 -1.14
C ASP A 259 -14.99 -5.28 -1.46
N GLU A 260 -14.96 -4.84 -2.72
CA GLU A 260 -14.02 -3.84 -3.21
C GLU A 260 -14.22 -2.46 -2.57
N ALA A 261 -15.45 -2.09 -2.21
CA ALA A 261 -15.72 -0.80 -1.56
C ALA A 261 -15.18 -0.76 -0.13
N ALA A 262 -15.34 -1.87 0.61
CA ALA A 262 -14.73 -2.08 1.91
C ALA A 262 -13.20 -1.98 1.85
N LEU A 263 -12.58 -2.68 0.89
CA LEU A 263 -11.13 -2.65 0.70
C LEU A 263 -10.62 -1.25 0.37
N LYS A 264 -11.28 -0.53 -0.55
CA LYS A 264 -10.92 0.85 -0.90
C LYS A 264 -10.98 1.77 0.32
N THR A 265 -12.02 1.64 1.14
CA THR A 265 -12.17 2.43 2.37
C THR A 265 -11.03 2.15 3.35
N LEU A 266 -10.69 0.88 3.55
CA LEU A 266 -9.59 0.46 4.41
C LEU A 266 -8.25 1.03 3.93
N LEU A 267 -7.94 0.88 2.64
CA LEU A 267 -6.69 1.35 2.04
C LEU A 267 -6.57 2.88 2.04
N ALA A 268 -7.66 3.60 1.76
CA ALA A 268 -7.66 5.06 1.77
C ALA A 268 -7.41 5.64 3.17
N GLN A 269 -7.76 4.89 4.22
CA GLN A 269 -7.64 5.30 5.61
C GLN A 269 -6.49 4.61 6.35
N ALA A 270 -5.71 3.75 5.69
CA ALA A 270 -4.58 3.07 6.30
C ALA A 270 -3.52 4.07 6.81
N ASP A 271 -2.98 3.81 8.01
CA ASP A 271 -1.90 4.60 8.60
C ASP A 271 -0.69 3.70 8.84
N GLU A 272 0.27 3.74 7.91
CA GLU A 272 1.47 2.89 7.94
C GLU A 272 2.61 3.44 8.81
N GLU A 273 2.50 4.66 9.31
CA GLU A 273 3.58 5.32 10.05
C GLU A 273 3.36 5.28 11.56
N LYS A 274 2.12 5.49 12.01
CA LYS A 274 1.85 5.78 13.43
C LYS A 274 1.15 4.67 14.17
N THR A 275 0.67 3.64 13.49
CA THR A 275 -0.17 2.60 14.10
C THR A 275 0.38 1.19 13.85
N VAL A 276 -0.03 0.22 14.66
CA VAL A 276 0.23 -1.20 14.38
C VAL A 276 -0.72 -1.74 13.30
N GLY A 277 -1.79 -1.01 13.00
CA GLY A 277 -2.75 -1.36 11.98
C GLY A 277 -4.01 -0.49 11.99
N THR A 278 -4.75 -0.58 10.89
CA THR A 278 -6.05 0.07 10.69
C THR A 278 -7.13 -1.00 10.53
N PHE A 279 -8.23 -0.87 11.25
CA PHE A 279 -9.30 -1.88 11.30
C PHE A 279 -10.67 -1.21 11.28
N PHE A 280 -11.66 -1.91 10.73
CA PHE A 280 -13.05 -1.54 10.99
C PHE A 280 -13.42 -1.86 12.44
N LYS A 281 -14.28 -1.03 13.02
CA LYS A 281 -14.85 -1.23 14.35
C LYS A 281 -16.02 -2.21 14.24
N ASN A 282 -16.03 -3.27 15.04
CA ASN A 282 -17.18 -4.15 15.15
C ASN A 282 -18.38 -3.37 15.72
N ALA A 283 -19.52 -3.39 15.02
CA ALA A 283 -20.71 -2.61 15.37
C ALA A 283 -21.31 -2.97 16.74
N GLU A 284 -21.21 -4.23 17.16
CA GLU A 284 -21.81 -4.73 18.42
C GLU A 284 -20.89 -4.53 19.62
N LYS A 285 -19.59 -4.83 19.45
CA LYS A 285 -18.62 -4.95 20.56
C LYS A 285 -17.63 -3.80 20.62
N GLY A 286 -17.55 -2.98 19.57
CA GLY A 286 -16.63 -1.84 19.48
C GLY A 286 -15.15 -2.21 19.37
N PHE A 287 -14.81 -3.48 19.20
CA PHE A 287 -13.44 -3.97 19.04
C PHE A 287 -12.98 -3.96 17.57
N PRO A 288 -11.67 -4.02 17.29
CA PRO A 288 -11.17 -4.13 15.92
C PRO A 288 -11.63 -5.44 15.24
N GLU A 289 -12.08 -5.36 14.00
CA GLU A 289 -12.26 -6.51 13.11
C GLU A 289 -10.89 -6.99 12.61
N ALA A 290 -10.17 -7.70 13.48
CA ALA A 290 -8.79 -8.09 13.26
C ALA A 290 -8.59 -8.93 11.98
N LEU A 291 -9.60 -9.71 11.58
CA LEU A 291 -9.52 -10.57 10.39
C LEU A 291 -10.05 -9.91 9.11
N ALA A 292 -10.18 -8.58 9.14
CA ALA A 292 -10.54 -7.72 8.01
C ALA A 292 -9.78 -6.39 8.12
N GLY A 293 -8.44 -6.45 8.14
CA GLY A 293 -7.61 -5.36 8.62
C GLY A 293 -6.33 -5.09 7.84
N PHE A 294 -5.83 -3.87 7.97
CA PHE A 294 -4.50 -3.46 7.53
C PHE A 294 -3.53 -3.53 8.72
N TYR A 295 -2.36 -4.13 8.51
CA TYR A 295 -1.33 -4.32 9.51
C TYR A 295 -0.01 -3.71 9.03
N THR A 296 0.73 -3.10 9.95
CA THR A 296 2.10 -2.63 9.70
C THR A 296 3.13 -3.62 10.24
N PRO A 297 4.42 -3.52 9.85
CA PRO A 297 5.49 -4.32 10.45
C PRO A 297 5.55 -4.26 11.99
N ALA A 298 5.09 -3.16 12.59
CA ALA A 298 5.06 -3.01 14.04
C ALA A 298 4.11 -4.02 14.74
N ALA A 299 3.16 -4.62 13.99
CA ALA A 299 2.29 -5.66 14.52
C ALA A 299 3.03 -6.95 14.87
N GLU A 300 4.16 -7.26 14.24
CA GLU A 300 4.89 -8.51 14.47
C GLU A 300 5.25 -8.69 15.95
N LYS A 301 5.98 -7.72 16.53
CA LYS A 301 6.40 -7.78 17.94
C LYS A 301 5.23 -7.88 18.90
N LEU A 302 4.12 -7.20 18.59
CA LEU A 302 2.90 -7.24 19.40
C LEU A 302 2.29 -8.65 19.40
N PHE A 303 2.17 -9.26 18.21
CA PHE A 303 1.62 -10.60 18.07
C PHE A 303 2.55 -11.68 18.63
N ALA A 304 3.86 -11.53 18.47
CA ALA A 304 4.85 -12.45 19.03
C ALA A 304 4.76 -12.47 20.56
N SER A 305 4.79 -11.28 21.19
CA SER A 305 4.68 -11.15 22.65
C SER A 305 3.35 -11.67 23.21
N ALA A 306 2.25 -11.42 22.50
CA ALA A 306 0.93 -11.94 22.88
C ALA A 306 0.90 -13.47 22.82
N MET A 307 1.45 -14.07 21.76
CA MET A 307 1.54 -15.52 21.60
C MET A 307 2.40 -16.18 22.68
N ASP A 308 3.54 -15.59 23.03
CA ASP A 308 4.40 -16.08 24.12
C ASP A 308 3.69 -16.03 25.48
N SER A 309 2.75 -15.09 25.65
CA SER A 309 1.89 -14.95 26.84
C SER A 309 0.62 -15.82 26.77
N GLY A 310 0.49 -16.70 25.77
CA GLY A 310 -0.66 -17.58 25.58
C GLY A 310 -1.92 -16.92 24.99
N ILE A 311 -1.81 -15.68 24.49
CA ILE A 311 -2.92 -14.93 23.88
C ILE A 311 -2.93 -15.18 22.37
N GLY A 312 -3.66 -16.22 21.96
CA GLY A 312 -3.80 -16.59 20.53
C GLY A 312 -4.87 -15.85 19.74
N CYS A 313 -5.68 -14.99 20.38
CA CYS A 313 -6.80 -14.31 19.74
C CYS A 313 -6.39 -12.91 19.23
N PRO A 314 -6.45 -12.63 17.91
CA PRO A 314 -6.03 -11.34 17.35
C PRO A 314 -6.75 -10.14 17.95
N VAL A 315 -8.06 -10.26 18.22
CA VAL A 315 -8.86 -9.19 18.84
C VAL A 315 -8.38 -8.88 20.25
N LYS A 316 -7.95 -9.89 21.02
CA LYS A 316 -7.38 -9.68 22.36
C LYS A 316 -5.99 -9.05 22.27
N THR A 317 -5.17 -9.48 21.30
CA THR A 317 -3.83 -8.93 21.04
C THR A 317 -3.87 -7.45 20.68
N LEU A 318 -4.82 -7.04 19.84
CA LEU A 318 -4.97 -5.64 19.42
C LEU A 318 -5.62 -4.75 20.49
N ARG A 319 -6.19 -5.33 21.55
CA ARG A 319 -6.84 -4.55 22.61
C ARG A 319 -5.78 -3.78 23.40
N GLY A 320 -5.89 -2.45 23.39
CA GLY A 320 -4.93 -1.55 24.04
C GLY A 320 -3.69 -1.26 23.21
N ALA A 321 -3.57 -1.84 22.00
CA ALA A 321 -2.55 -1.45 21.04
C ALA A 321 -2.92 -0.13 20.35
N ASN A 322 -1.90 0.55 19.82
CA ASN A 322 -2.09 1.79 19.05
C ASN A 322 -2.61 1.45 17.64
N VAL A 323 -3.93 1.33 17.50
CA VAL A 323 -4.63 1.01 16.26
C VAL A 323 -5.49 2.19 15.80
N LYS A 324 -5.69 2.33 14.48
CA LYS A 324 -6.71 3.22 13.92
C LYS A 324 -8.01 2.43 13.71
N LEU A 325 -9.11 2.92 14.27
CA LEU A 325 -10.44 2.32 14.10
C LEU A 325 -11.28 3.14 13.13
N LEU A 326 -11.85 2.46 12.13
CA LEU A 326 -12.78 3.02 11.16
C LEU A 326 -14.22 2.69 11.57
N ASP A 327 -15.14 3.59 11.28
CA ASP A 327 -16.57 3.33 11.45
C ASP A 327 -17.05 2.25 10.45
N SER A 328 -17.89 1.33 10.90
CA SER A 328 -18.42 0.23 10.07
C SER A 328 -19.76 0.55 9.41
N SER A 329 -20.32 1.75 9.60
CA SER A 329 -21.63 2.16 9.07
C SER A 329 -21.78 2.04 7.55
N SER A 330 -20.67 1.99 6.82
CA SER A 330 -20.65 1.85 5.35
C SER A 330 -20.18 0.47 4.86
N VAL A 331 -19.88 -0.48 5.75
CA VAL A 331 -19.31 -1.78 5.38
C VAL A 331 -20.00 -2.93 6.10
N ASN A 332 -20.43 -3.95 5.34
CA ASN A 332 -20.98 -5.17 5.91
C ASN A 332 -19.86 -6.19 6.16
N LEU A 333 -19.58 -6.47 7.44
CA LEU A 333 -18.56 -7.43 7.91
C LEU A 333 -19.19 -8.65 8.60
N ALA A 334 -20.45 -8.97 8.28
CA ALA A 334 -21.11 -10.14 8.87
C ALA A 334 -20.39 -11.44 8.47
N ASN A 335 -20.17 -12.31 9.44
CA ASN A 335 -19.51 -13.60 9.25
C ASN A 335 -20.50 -14.70 8.90
N ALA A 336 -20.13 -15.61 7.99
CA ALA A 336 -20.85 -16.86 7.76
C ALA A 336 -20.26 -18.01 8.58
N ASN A 337 -20.94 -18.38 9.67
CA ASN A 337 -20.48 -19.41 10.59
C ASN A 337 -21.37 -20.66 10.61
N THR A 338 -22.62 -20.55 10.16
CA THR A 338 -23.60 -21.64 10.11
C THR A 338 -24.11 -21.88 8.68
N GLN A 339 -24.78 -23.02 8.47
CA GLN A 339 -25.39 -23.36 7.18
C GLN A 339 -26.50 -22.37 6.78
N ASP A 340 -27.22 -21.82 7.77
CA ASP A 340 -28.24 -20.79 7.55
C ASP A 340 -27.61 -19.46 7.14
N ASP A 341 -26.49 -19.06 7.78
CA ASP A 341 -25.74 -17.85 7.38
C ASP A 341 -25.23 -17.99 5.94
N PHE A 342 -24.72 -19.17 5.58
CA PHE A 342 -24.28 -19.47 4.22
C PHE A 342 -25.45 -19.38 3.23
N GLY A 343 -26.61 -19.95 3.55
CA GLY A 343 -27.80 -19.91 2.70
C GLY A 343 -28.29 -18.47 2.44
N LYS A 344 -28.34 -17.65 3.49
CA LYS A 344 -28.68 -16.21 3.40
C LYS A 344 -27.68 -15.45 2.55
N ALA A 345 -26.40 -15.55 2.89
CA ALA A 345 -25.32 -14.85 2.17
C ALA A 345 -25.28 -15.27 0.69
N ARG A 346 -25.44 -16.55 0.37
CA ARG A 346 -25.48 -17.04 -1.02
C ARG A 346 -26.69 -16.51 -1.79
N HIS A 347 -27.82 -16.28 -1.14
CA HIS A 347 -29.00 -15.72 -1.80
C HIS A 347 -28.85 -14.22 -2.07
N GLU A 348 -28.29 -13.48 -1.10
CA GLU A 348 -28.08 -12.03 -1.16
C GLU A 348 -26.92 -11.64 -2.08
N ILE A 349 -25.91 -12.50 -2.16
CA ILE A 349 -24.71 -12.33 -2.96
C ILE A 349 -24.82 -13.22 -4.21
N ARG A 350 -25.46 -12.70 -5.25
CA ARG A 350 -25.54 -13.38 -6.55
C ARG A 350 -24.39 -12.98 -7.46
#